data_AF-A0A942KPZ8-F1
#
_entry.id   AF-A0A942KPZ8-F1
#
_cell.length_a   1.000
_cell.length_b   1.000
_cell.length_c   1.000
_cell.angle_alpha   90.00
_cell.angle_beta   90.00
_cell.angle_gamma   90.00
#
_symmetry.space_group_name_H-M   'P 1'
#
loop_
_entity.id
_entity.type
_entity.pdbx_description
1 polymer ?
#
loop_
_entity_poly.entity_id
_entity_poly.type
_entity_poly.pdbx_seq_one_letter_code
_entity_poly.pdbx_strand_id
1 'polypeptide(L)'
;LGYDRVGCWCCPNNNERAQLLSRIYMSEQAERWRKFLIDFAIKIGKPDAEVYVDSGKWKARQGGNGIAAAEEVKIKFTNCTTEENAKVYKLNSPIDDSFLNLLTPFGKVTKELGRKLINETIVLDIKTNVPILSIQPFSQDGYDYAVKVKTMNVAKHDDLQRMVGYQVRKFNACRKCLKCESLCRFGAISIISDEYRISESKCKRCKMCVTAKYLEGGCMMDKYLKTKE
;
A
#
# COMPACT_ATOMS: atom_id res chain seq x y z
N LEU A 1 -9.37 -9.30 37.44
CA LEU A 1 -8.72 -10.24 36.49
C LEU A 1 -8.92 -9.70 35.09
N GLY A 2 -7.89 -9.69 34.26
CA GLY A 2 -8.00 -9.19 32.89
C GLY A 2 -6.65 -8.95 32.24
N TYR A 3 -6.68 -8.71 30.93
CA TYR A 3 -5.54 -8.20 30.17
C TYR A 3 -5.28 -6.74 30.52
N ASP A 4 -4.01 -6.34 30.52
CA ASP A 4 -3.64 -4.95 30.80
C ASP A 4 -4.15 -3.97 29.72
N ARG A 5 -4.42 -4.47 28.50
CA ARG A 5 -5.06 -3.71 27.41
C ARG A 5 -5.98 -4.61 26.57
N VAL A 6 -7.01 -4.00 25.99
CA VAL A 6 -7.90 -4.67 25.03
C VAL A 6 -7.08 -5.13 23.82
N GLY A 7 -7.29 -6.37 23.38
CA GLY A 7 -6.55 -6.97 22.25
C GLY A 7 -5.17 -7.55 22.59
N CYS A 8 -4.73 -7.51 23.85
CA CYS A 8 -3.44 -8.10 24.26
C CYS A 8 -3.39 -9.63 24.21
N TRP A 9 -4.51 -10.31 23.97
CA TRP A 9 -4.59 -11.77 23.89
C TRP A 9 -3.56 -12.40 22.92
N CYS A 10 -3.61 -12.05 21.63
CA CYS A 10 -2.73 -12.58 20.57
C CYS A 10 -1.62 -11.61 20.17
N CYS A 11 -1.54 -10.46 20.83
CA CYS A 11 -0.61 -9.40 20.48
C CYS A 11 0.84 -9.84 20.72
N PRO A 12 1.76 -9.69 19.74
CA PRO A 12 3.17 -10.00 19.97
C PRO A 12 3.80 -9.13 21.07
N ASN A 13 3.23 -7.97 21.37
CA ASN A 13 3.67 -7.07 22.45
C ASN A 13 3.02 -7.38 23.81
N ASN A 14 2.45 -8.58 24.00
CA ASN A 14 1.89 -8.99 25.27
C ASN A 14 2.95 -9.61 26.21
N ASN A 15 2.65 -9.57 27.51
CA ASN A 15 3.48 -10.18 28.54
C ASN A 15 3.14 -11.67 28.74
N GLU A 16 4.02 -12.39 29.43
CA GLU A 16 3.87 -13.84 29.69
C GLU A 16 2.62 -14.14 30.52
N ARG A 17 2.30 -13.27 31.48
CA ARG A 17 1.08 -13.38 32.29
C ARG A 17 -0.17 -13.39 31.41
N ALA A 18 -0.26 -12.49 30.43
CA ALA A 18 -1.37 -12.46 29.48
C ALA A 18 -1.47 -13.79 28.72
N GLN A 19 -0.36 -14.34 28.25
CA GLN A 19 -0.35 -15.63 27.55
C GLN A 19 -0.73 -16.83 28.42
N LEU A 20 -0.41 -16.77 29.72
CA LEU A 20 -0.83 -17.79 30.68
C LEU A 20 -2.34 -17.71 30.92
N LEU A 21 -2.84 -16.52 31.24
CA LEU A 21 -4.29 -16.27 31.37
C LEU A 21 -5.02 -16.69 30.11
N SER A 22 -4.39 -16.47 28.96
CA SER A 22 -4.92 -16.88 27.69
C SER A 22 -5.19 -18.37 27.61
N ARG A 23 -4.16 -19.17 27.90
CA ARG A 23 -4.24 -20.64 27.91
C ARG A 23 -5.24 -21.19 28.91
N ILE A 24 -5.44 -20.54 30.05
CA ILE A 24 -6.36 -20.99 31.10
C ILE A 24 -7.82 -20.67 30.72
N TYR A 25 -8.09 -19.42 30.33
CA TYR A 25 -9.46 -18.92 30.21
C TYR A 25 -10.03 -18.98 28.78
N MET A 26 -9.20 -19.15 27.75
CA MET A 26 -9.66 -19.30 26.36
C MET A 26 -8.80 -20.35 25.64
N SER A 27 -8.74 -21.56 26.22
CA SER A 27 -7.85 -22.65 25.82
C SER A 27 -7.94 -23.00 24.32
N GLU A 28 -9.15 -23.11 23.78
CA GLU A 28 -9.39 -23.42 22.35
C GLU A 28 -8.79 -22.35 21.43
N GLN A 29 -9.01 -21.07 21.75
CA GLN A 29 -8.46 -19.96 20.99
C GLN A 29 -6.92 -19.89 21.11
N ALA A 30 -6.38 -20.27 22.27
CA ALA A 30 -4.93 -20.32 22.49
C ALA A 30 -4.28 -21.41 21.66
N GLU A 31 -4.90 -22.59 21.63
CA GLU A 31 -4.42 -23.71 20.85
C GLU A 31 -4.48 -23.41 19.34
N ARG A 32 -5.60 -22.86 18.87
CA ARG A 32 -5.73 -22.44 17.46
C ARG A 32 -4.70 -21.40 17.06
N TRP A 33 -4.44 -20.42 17.92
CA TRP A 33 -3.42 -19.40 17.67
C TRP A 33 -2.01 -19.97 17.68
N ARG A 34 -1.67 -20.85 18.65
CA ARG A 34 -0.39 -21.54 18.71
C ARG A 34 -0.16 -22.37 17.45
N LYS A 35 -1.15 -23.16 17.02
CA LYS A 35 -1.07 -23.97 15.81
C LYS A 35 -0.81 -23.12 14.57
N PHE A 36 -1.54 -22.01 14.41
CA PHE A 36 -1.29 -21.06 13.31
C PHE A 36 0.16 -20.55 13.29
N LEU A 37 0.73 -20.20 14.45
CA LEU A 37 2.11 -19.73 14.55
C LEU A 37 3.13 -20.83 14.20
N ILE A 38 2.87 -22.07 14.61
CA ILE A 38 3.71 -23.23 14.30
C ILE A 38 3.68 -23.52 12.80
N ASP A 39 2.49 -23.63 12.20
CA ASP A 39 2.31 -23.86 10.77
C ASP A 39 3.03 -22.79 9.95
N PHE A 40 2.92 -21.53 10.38
CA PHE A 40 3.65 -20.42 9.76
C PHE A 40 5.17 -20.55 9.93
N ALA A 41 5.66 -20.91 11.12
CA ALA A 41 7.09 -21.10 11.40
C ALA A 41 7.69 -22.24 10.55
N ILE A 42 6.96 -23.34 10.39
CA ILE A 42 7.33 -24.45 9.49
C ILE A 42 7.40 -23.96 8.05
N LYS A 43 6.37 -23.23 7.58
CA LYS A 43 6.31 -22.70 6.22
C LYS A 43 7.49 -21.80 5.87
N ILE A 44 8.01 -21.02 6.82
CA ILE A 44 9.17 -20.15 6.61
C ILE A 44 10.52 -20.83 6.91
N GLY A 45 10.53 -22.15 7.15
CA GLY A 45 11.74 -22.96 7.32
C GLY A 45 12.44 -22.80 8.67
N LYS A 46 11.69 -22.59 9.77
CA LYS A 46 12.30 -22.61 11.11
C LYS A 46 12.55 -24.07 11.56
N PRO A 47 13.78 -24.42 12.00
CA PRO A 47 14.13 -25.80 12.35
C PRO A 47 13.32 -26.33 13.54
N ASP A 48 13.12 -25.51 14.59
CA ASP A 48 12.35 -25.87 15.78
C ASP A 48 11.13 -24.95 15.93
N ALA A 49 10.10 -25.18 15.12
CA ALA A 49 8.91 -24.32 15.07
C ALA A 49 8.20 -24.20 16.43
N GLU A 50 8.05 -25.29 17.17
CA GLU A 50 7.41 -25.27 18.50
C GLU A 50 8.21 -24.44 19.51
N VAL A 51 9.51 -24.71 19.65
CA VAL A 51 10.38 -23.95 20.56
C VAL A 51 10.42 -22.48 20.16
N TYR A 52 10.46 -22.17 18.87
CA TYR A 52 10.41 -20.80 18.37
C TYR A 52 9.13 -20.07 18.76
N VAL A 53 7.98 -20.76 18.73
CA VAL A 53 6.68 -20.20 19.12
C VAL A 53 6.57 -20.06 20.65
N ASP A 54 6.88 -21.12 21.39
CA ASP A 54 6.68 -21.20 22.84
C ASP A 54 7.68 -20.33 23.62
N SER A 55 8.90 -20.14 23.10
CA SER A 55 9.87 -19.17 23.65
C SER A 55 9.56 -17.72 23.26
N GLY A 56 8.49 -17.47 22.48
CA GLY A 56 8.09 -16.12 22.09
C GLY A 56 8.98 -15.45 21.04
N LYS A 57 9.96 -16.15 20.44
CA LYS A 57 10.88 -15.58 19.42
C LYS A 57 10.14 -15.02 18.20
N TRP A 58 8.96 -15.57 17.87
CA TRP A 58 8.10 -15.06 16.81
C TRP A 58 7.65 -13.60 17.01
N LYS A 59 7.61 -13.11 18.25
CA LYS A 59 7.22 -11.73 18.59
C LYS A 59 8.19 -10.68 18.05
N ALA A 60 9.47 -11.04 17.92
CA ALA A 60 10.50 -10.15 17.39
C ALA A 60 10.46 -10.03 15.85
N ARG A 61 9.64 -10.84 15.17
CA ARG A 61 9.56 -10.83 13.72
C ARG A 61 8.96 -9.51 13.23
N GLN A 62 9.70 -8.83 12.36
CA GLN A 62 9.25 -7.66 11.63
C GLN A 62 9.30 -7.93 10.12
N GLY A 63 8.41 -7.29 9.35
CA GLY A 63 8.39 -7.38 7.90
C GLY A 63 7.52 -8.51 7.31
N GLY A 64 7.58 -8.61 5.99
CA GLY A 64 6.66 -9.42 5.17
C GLY A 64 7.12 -10.85 4.83
N ASN A 65 8.30 -11.31 5.26
CA ASN A 65 8.87 -12.59 4.79
C ASN A 65 7.93 -13.80 5.03
N GLY A 66 7.43 -14.43 3.98
CA GLY A 66 6.47 -15.54 4.06
C GLY A 66 4.99 -15.13 4.17
N ILE A 67 4.70 -13.83 4.14
CA ILE A 67 3.34 -13.27 4.10
C ILE A 67 3.00 -12.93 2.64
N ALA A 68 1.91 -13.49 2.11
CA ALA A 68 1.49 -13.27 0.71
C ALA A 68 1.27 -11.78 0.39
N ALA A 69 0.69 -11.02 1.35
CA ALA A 69 0.47 -9.58 1.20
C ALA A 69 1.76 -8.76 0.99
N ALA A 70 2.94 -9.32 1.27
CA ALA A 70 4.21 -8.64 1.00
C ALA A 70 4.44 -8.37 -0.49
N GLU A 71 3.83 -9.16 -1.38
CA GLU A 71 3.90 -8.91 -2.82
C GLU A 71 3.12 -7.65 -3.23
N GLU A 72 2.13 -7.23 -2.45
CA GLU A 72 1.28 -6.07 -2.76
C GLU A 72 2.01 -4.73 -2.59
N VAL A 73 3.02 -4.69 -1.70
CA VAL A 73 3.81 -3.47 -1.47
C VAL A 73 4.97 -3.33 -2.46
N LYS A 74 5.33 -4.39 -3.20
CA LYS A 74 6.38 -4.34 -4.22
C LYS A 74 5.84 -3.64 -5.47
N ILE A 75 6.50 -2.56 -5.88
CA ILE A 75 6.14 -1.85 -7.13
C ILE A 75 6.77 -2.63 -8.28
N LYS A 76 5.96 -3.39 -9.01
CA LYS A 76 6.37 -4.12 -10.22
C LYS A 76 6.05 -3.26 -11.44
N PHE A 77 7.06 -2.91 -12.22
CA PHE A 77 6.88 -2.15 -13.45
C PHE A 77 7.92 -2.51 -14.51
N THR A 78 7.59 -2.23 -15.76
CA THR A 78 8.51 -2.23 -16.91
C THR A 78 8.49 -0.87 -17.58
N ASN A 79 9.60 -0.48 -18.21
CA ASN A 79 9.62 0.71 -19.06
C ASN A 79 8.87 0.39 -20.37
N CYS A 80 8.11 1.36 -20.88
CA CYS A 80 7.46 1.21 -22.17
C CYS A 80 8.50 1.31 -23.30
N THR A 81 8.50 0.36 -24.22
CA THR A 81 9.44 0.35 -25.35
C THR A 81 9.05 1.32 -26.47
N THR A 82 7.76 1.69 -26.55
CA THR A 82 7.22 2.51 -27.64
C THR A 82 7.07 3.99 -27.27
N GLU A 83 7.14 4.33 -25.98
CA GLU A 83 6.95 5.70 -25.51
C GLU A 83 8.00 6.08 -24.47
N GLU A 84 8.68 7.20 -24.70
CA GLU A 84 9.60 7.77 -23.72
C GLU A 84 8.87 8.21 -22.44
N ASN A 85 9.58 8.11 -21.32
CA ASN A 85 9.10 8.54 -20.00
C ASN A 85 7.79 7.87 -19.57
N ALA A 86 7.51 6.67 -20.09
CA ALA A 86 6.35 5.85 -19.77
C ALA A 86 6.75 4.55 -19.08
N LYS A 87 6.00 4.19 -18.04
CA LYS A 87 6.15 2.95 -17.28
C LYS A 87 4.81 2.22 -17.23
N VAL A 88 4.86 0.90 -17.35
CA VAL A 88 3.70 0.02 -17.19
C VAL A 88 3.80 -0.63 -15.81
N TYR A 89 2.84 -0.33 -14.94
CA TYR A 89 2.81 -0.83 -13.57
C TYR A 89 1.81 -1.97 -13.44
N LYS A 90 2.19 -3.04 -12.71
CA LYS A 90 1.27 -4.11 -12.32
C LYS A 90 0.33 -3.62 -11.22
N LEU A 91 -0.96 -3.88 -11.39
CA LEU A 91 -2.01 -3.64 -10.42
C LEU A 91 -2.58 -4.95 -9.88
N ASN A 92 -3.18 -4.90 -8.68
CA ASN A 92 -3.87 -6.05 -8.07
C ASN A 92 -5.38 -6.06 -8.37
N SER A 93 -5.91 -5.00 -8.97
CA SER A 93 -7.29 -4.86 -9.40
C SER A 93 -7.37 -3.96 -10.64
N PRO A 94 -8.48 -3.99 -11.40
CA PRO A 94 -8.67 -3.10 -12.54
C PRO A 94 -8.53 -1.63 -12.13
N ILE A 95 -8.01 -0.81 -13.04
CA ILE A 95 -8.02 0.64 -12.86
C ILE A 95 -9.47 1.15 -12.81
N ASP A 96 -9.75 1.97 -11.81
CA ASP A 96 -11.05 2.60 -11.60
C ASP A 96 -10.90 4.07 -11.18
N ASP A 97 -12.02 4.71 -10.87
CA ASP A 97 -12.03 6.10 -10.41
C ASP A 97 -11.32 6.28 -9.06
N SER A 98 -11.23 5.24 -8.23
CA SER A 98 -10.49 5.28 -6.97
C SER A 98 -8.98 5.39 -7.23
N PHE A 99 -8.44 4.65 -8.20
CA PHE A 99 -7.05 4.80 -8.64
C PHE A 99 -6.80 6.20 -9.22
N LEU A 100 -7.66 6.67 -10.12
CA LEU A 100 -7.52 8.01 -10.72
C LEU A 100 -7.58 9.11 -9.65
N ASN A 101 -8.42 8.93 -8.63
CA ASN A 101 -8.51 9.86 -7.52
C ASN A 101 -7.20 9.95 -6.70
N LEU A 102 -6.41 8.86 -6.60
CA LEU A 102 -5.09 8.91 -5.96
C LEU A 102 -4.10 9.85 -6.65
N LEU A 103 -4.32 10.18 -7.92
CA LEU A 103 -3.47 11.09 -8.71
C LEU A 103 -3.79 12.56 -8.47
N THR A 104 -4.86 12.84 -7.72
CA THR A 104 -5.28 14.18 -7.31
C THR A 104 -4.12 15.03 -6.79
N PRO A 105 -3.19 14.58 -5.91
CA PRO A 105 -2.07 15.39 -5.43
C PRO A 105 -1.14 15.96 -6.51
N PHE A 106 -1.17 15.44 -7.74
CA PHE A 106 -0.34 15.89 -8.85
C PHE A 106 -0.95 17.07 -9.63
N GLY A 107 -2.28 17.17 -9.71
CA GLY A 107 -2.92 18.16 -10.58
C GLY A 107 -4.43 17.97 -10.74
N LYS A 108 -5.02 18.56 -11.78
CA LYS A 108 -6.43 18.35 -12.14
C LYS A 108 -6.55 17.08 -12.96
N VAL A 109 -7.34 16.11 -12.51
CA VAL A 109 -7.53 14.81 -13.19
C VAL A 109 -8.74 14.92 -14.10
N THR A 110 -8.57 14.67 -15.41
CA THR A 110 -9.68 14.75 -16.38
C THR A 110 -9.60 13.66 -17.45
N LYS A 111 -10.75 13.04 -17.76
CA LYS A 111 -10.93 12.11 -18.88
C LYS A 111 -11.27 12.82 -20.19
N GLU A 112 -11.67 14.09 -20.14
CA GLU A 112 -12.19 14.84 -21.29
C GLU A 112 -11.11 15.14 -22.34
N LEU A 113 -9.88 15.38 -21.88
CA LEU A 113 -8.73 15.67 -22.73
C LEU A 113 -7.99 14.41 -23.20
N GLY A 114 -8.38 13.24 -22.70
CA GLY A 114 -7.76 11.98 -23.06
C GLY A 114 -8.41 11.35 -24.30
N ARG A 115 -7.66 10.50 -24.99
CA ARG A 115 -8.18 9.64 -26.06
C ARG A 115 -9.20 8.66 -25.51
N LYS A 116 -10.46 8.81 -25.92
CA LYS A 116 -11.60 7.96 -25.50
C LYS A 116 -11.40 6.48 -25.84
N LEU A 117 -10.84 6.17 -27.01
CA LEU A 117 -10.65 4.79 -27.50
C LEU A 117 -9.81 3.91 -26.57
N ILE A 118 -8.91 4.53 -25.80
CA ILE A 118 -7.99 3.81 -24.91
C ILE A 118 -8.25 4.15 -23.43
N ASN A 119 -9.38 4.80 -23.12
CA ASN A 119 -9.74 5.28 -21.78
C ASN A 119 -8.61 6.09 -21.11
N GLU A 120 -7.99 6.98 -21.89
CA GLU A 120 -6.90 7.82 -21.38
C GLU A 120 -7.43 8.89 -20.41
N THR A 121 -6.73 9.07 -19.32
CA THR A 121 -6.93 10.13 -18.34
C THR A 121 -5.69 11.01 -18.29
N ILE A 122 -5.89 12.32 -18.31
CA ILE A 122 -4.83 13.32 -18.26
C ILE A 122 -4.81 13.97 -16.89
N VAL A 123 -3.61 14.23 -16.36
CA VAL A 123 -3.43 15.12 -15.21
C VAL A 123 -2.78 16.40 -15.68
N LEU A 124 -3.44 17.53 -15.42
CA LEU A 124 -2.94 18.86 -15.74
C LEU A 124 -2.27 19.50 -14.52
N ASP A 125 -1.16 20.19 -14.72
CA ASP A 125 -0.61 21.06 -13.68
C ASP A 125 -1.61 22.18 -13.34
N ILE A 126 -1.82 22.42 -12.04
CA ILE A 126 -2.86 23.34 -11.57
C ILE A 126 -2.58 24.81 -11.90
N LYS A 127 -1.31 25.18 -12.11
CA LYS A 127 -0.89 26.56 -12.38
C LYS A 127 -0.89 26.85 -13.87
N THR A 128 -0.38 25.92 -14.67
CA THR A 128 -0.18 26.15 -16.11
C THR A 128 -1.28 25.52 -16.98
N ASN A 129 -2.11 24.63 -16.43
CA ASN A 129 -3.04 23.78 -17.19
C ASN A 129 -2.38 22.93 -18.27
N VAL A 130 -1.05 22.75 -18.20
CA VAL A 130 -0.31 21.90 -19.14
C VAL A 130 -0.41 20.44 -18.68
N PRO A 131 -0.64 19.48 -19.60
CA PRO A 131 -0.59 18.06 -19.28
C PRO A 131 0.77 17.65 -18.70
N ILE A 132 0.75 16.95 -17.56
CA ILE A 132 1.96 16.43 -16.90
C ILE A 132 1.98 14.90 -16.79
N LEU A 133 0.79 14.27 -16.83
CA LEU A 133 0.65 12.81 -16.84
C LEU A 133 -0.41 12.38 -17.85
N SER A 134 -0.15 11.25 -18.51
CA SER A 134 -1.15 10.43 -19.21
C SER A 134 -1.21 9.07 -18.54
N ILE A 135 -2.43 8.62 -18.26
CA ILE A 135 -2.74 7.36 -17.58
C ILE A 135 -3.73 6.62 -18.44
N GLN A 136 -3.47 5.35 -18.71
CA GLN A 136 -4.41 4.50 -19.44
C GLN A 136 -4.33 3.05 -18.94
N PRO A 137 -5.44 2.31 -18.95
CA PRO A 137 -5.40 0.86 -18.83
C PRO A 137 -4.46 0.28 -19.89
N PHE A 138 -3.74 -0.79 -19.54
CA PHE A 138 -2.83 -1.44 -20.47
C PHE A 138 -2.88 -2.96 -20.25
N SER A 139 -2.56 -3.71 -21.30
CA SER A 139 -2.41 -5.17 -21.22
C SER A 139 -0.95 -5.53 -21.45
N GLN A 140 -0.38 -6.31 -20.54
CA GLN A 140 0.99 -6.78 -20.63
C GLN A 140 1.08 -8.20 -20.11
N ASP A 141 1.80 -9.06 -20.84
CA ASP A 141 1.99 -10.45 -20.44
C ASP A 141 2.58 -10.56 -19.03
N GLY A 142 1.98 -11.44 -18.22
CA GLY A 142 2.34 -11.66 -16.82
C GLY A 142 1.71 -10.69 -15.80
N TYR A 143 0.99 -9.66 -16.26
CA TYR A 143 0.26 -8.73 -15.39
C TYR A 143 -1.25 -9.00 -15.50
N ASP A 144 -1.88 -9.38 -14.39
CA ASP A 144 -3.34 -9.61 -14.32
C ASP A 144 -4.11 -8.31 -14.63
N TYR A 145 -3.59 -7.20 -14.10
CA TYR A 145 -4.03 -5.85 -14.40
C TYR A 145 -2.80 -4.96 -14.56
N ALA A 146 -2.86 -4.01 -15.49
CA ALA A 146 -1.78 -3.06 -15.67
C ALA A 146 -2.29 -1.65 -16.01
N VAL A 147 -1.47 -0.67 -15.64
CA VAL A 147 -1.67 0.73 -16.00
C VAL A 147 -0.39 1.29 -16.60
N LYS A 148 -0.51 1.92 -17.77
CA LYS A 148 0.57 2.68 -18.37
C LYS A 148 0.48 4.12 -17.90
N VAL A 149 1.56 4.63 -17.30
CA VAL A 149 1.67 6.02 -16.87
C VAL A 149 2.86 6.67 -17.57
N LYS A 150 2.57 7.72 -18.33
CA LYS A 150 3.53 8.56 -19.02
C LYS A 150 3.63 9.91 -18.34
N THR A 151 4.85 10.38 -18.16
CA THR A 151 5.14 11.76 -17.73
C THR A 151 5.49 12.63 -18.93
N MET A 152 5.04 13.88 -18.95
CA MET A 152 5.27 14.83 -20.05
C MET A 152 5.38 16.26 -19.51
N ASN A 153 6.00 17.18 -20.25
CA ASN A 153 6.10 18.60 -19.91
C ASN A 153 6.58 18.88 -18.46
N VAL A 154 7.52 18.08 -17.95
CA VAL A 154 8.10 18.24 -16.61
C VAL A 154 9.61 18.16 -16.68
N ALA A 155 10.31 18.95 -15.85
CA ALA A 155 11.78 18.91 -15.83
C ALA A 155 12.34 17.64 -15.18
N LYS A 156 11.61 17.05 -14.22
CA LYS A 156 12.07 15.89 -13.42
C LYS A 156 11.10 14.71 -13.56
N HIS A 157 11.19 14.02 -14.69
CA HIS A 157 10.35 12.86 -15.01
C HIS A 157 10.46 11.75 -13.95
N ASP A 158 11.68 11.41 -13.51
CA ASP A 158 11.91 10.35 -12.52
C ASP A 158 11.29 10.63 -11.15
N ASP A 159 11.33 11.89 -10.70
CA ASP A 159 10.72 12.29 -9.43
C ASP A 159 9.21 12.10 -9.49
N LEU A 160 8.57 12.51 -10.59
CA LEU A 160 7.13 12.34 -10.77
C LEU A 160 6.75 10.86 -10.93
N GLN A 161 7.50 10.08 -11.70
CA GLN A 161 7.31 8.64 -11.82
C GLN A 161 7.45 7.92 -10.46
N ARG A 162 8.41 8.32 -9.63
CA ARG A 162 8.56 7.78 -8.26
C ARG A 162 7.33 8.06 -7.41
N MET A 163 6.79 9.28 -7.47
CA MET A 163 5.57 9.62 -6.73
C MET A 163 4.33 8.90 -7.27
N VAL A 164 4.26 8.65 -8.58
CA VAL A 164 3.23 7.78 -9.19
C VAL A 164 3.35 6.35 -8.65
N GLY A 165 4.56 5.79 -8.61
CA GLY A 165 4.81 4.47 -8.04
C GLY A 165 4.31 4.33 -6.59
N TYR A 166 4.42 5.39 -5.80
CA TYR A 166 3.83 5.45 -4.45
C TYR A 166 2.29 5.35 -4.46
N GLN A 167 1.61 5.92 -5.45
CA GLN A 167 0.15 5.77 -5.57
C GLN A 167 -0.23 4.37 -6.04
N VAL A 168 0.54 3.78 -6.96
CA VAL A 168 0.38 2.38 -7.38
C VAL A 168 0.51 1.44 -6.17
N ARG A 169 1.56 1.60 -5.36
CA ARG A 169 1.72 0.83 -4.12
C ARG A 169 0.53 1.00 -3.18
N LYS A 170 0.08 2.23 -3.01
CA LYS A 170 -1.07 2.54 -2.14
C LYS A 170 -2.33 1.84 -2.64
N PHE A 171 -2.60 1.88 -3.94
CA PHE A 171 -3.73 1.19 -4.56
C PHE A 171 -3.66 -0.32 -4.32
N ASN A 172 -2.49 -0.93 -4.55
CA ASN A 172 -2.30 -2.38 -4.43
C ASN A 172 -2.38 -2.89 -2.98
N ALA A 173 -1.93 -2.09 -2.00
CA ALA A 173 -1.73 -2.53 -0.62
C ALA A 173 -2.60 -1.80 0.43
N CYS A 174 -3.59 -0.99 0.03
CA CYS A 174 -4.36 -0.20 0.99
C CYS A 174 -5.08 -1.10 2.01
N ARG A 175 -4.75 -0.94 3.29
CA ARG A 175 -5.48 -1.53 4.42
C ARG A 175 -6.23 -0.50 5.26
N LYS A 176 -6.48 0.69 4.68
CA LYS A 176 -7.29 1.75 5.30
C LYS A 176 -6.80 2.13 6.70
N CYS A 177 -5.49 2.06 6.91
CA CYS A 177 -4.83 2.27 8.21
C CYS A 177 -4.88 3.72 8.74
N LEU A 178 -5.65 4.62 8.09
CA LEU A 178 -5.81 6.03 8.45
C LEU A 178 -4.53 6.89 8.43
N LYS A 179 -3.37 6.32 8.08
CA LYS A 179 -2.11 7.07 8.03
C LYS A 179 -2.15 8.24 7.05
N CYS A 180 -2.71 8.03 5.85
CA CYS A 180 -2.80 9.09 4.84
C CYS A 180 -3.76 10.21 5.26
N GLU A 181 -4.87 9.87 5.91
CA GLU A 181 -5.82 10.82 6.47
C GLU A 181 -5.16 11.65 7.57
N SER A 182 -4.51 11.01 8.56
CA SER A 182 -3.76 11.69 9.63
C SER A 182 -2.63 12.60 9.12
N LEU A 183 -2.04 12.27 7.98
CA LEU A 183 -0.96 13.05 7.37
C LEU A 183 -1.48 14.29 6.64
N CYS A 184 -2.74 14.29 6.20
CA CYS A 184 -3.32 15.37 5.42
C CYS A 184 -3.73 16.54 6.32
N ARG A 185 -2.85 17.54 6.44
CA ARG A 185 -3.12 18.77 7.23
C ARG A 185 -4.32 19.60 6.75
N PHE A 186 -4.82 19.33 5.54
CA PHE A 186 -5.96 20.04 4.96
C PHE A 186 -7.28 19.26 5.06
N GLY A 187 -7.28 18.07 5.70
CA GLY A 187 -8.48 17.23 5.79
C GLY A 187 -9.04 16.83 4.43
N ALA A 188 -8.17 16.71 3.42
CA ALA A 188 -8.58 16.42 2.05
C ALA A 188 -8.64 14.92 1.75
N ILE A 189 -8.03 14.08 2.57
CA ILE A 189 -8.08 12.63 2.45
C ILE A 189 -9.05 12.11 3.51
N SER A 190 -10.02 11.30 3.10
CA SER A 190 -11.00 10.66 3.98
C SER A 190 -11.06 9.17 3.70
N ILE A 191 -11.28 8.38 4.75
CA ILE A 191 -11.55 6.95 4.64
C ILE A 191 -12.89 6.68 5.32
N ILE A 192 -13.97 6.58 4.53
CA ILE A 192 -15.36 6.46 5.01
C ILE A 192 -15.99 5.27 4.33
N SER A 193 -16.73 4.44 5.09
CA SER A 193 -17.44 3.27 4.54
C SER A 193 -16.56 2.40 3.65
N ASP A 194 -15.33 2.18 4.12
CA ASP A 194 -14.35 1.38 3.39
C ASP A 194 -13.81 1.97 2.07
N GLU A 195 -14.10 3.24 1.76
CA GLU A 195 -13.60 3.92 0.57
C GLU A 195 -12.53 4.97 0.90
N TYR A 196 -11.41 4.94 0.17
CA TYR A 196 -10.39 5.98 0.23
C TYR A 196 -10.72 7.07 -0.79
N ARG A 197 -10.82 8.33 -0.35
CA ARG A 197 -11.12 9.46 -1.25
C ARG A 197 -10.26 10.67 -0.92
N ILE A 198 -9.82 11.36 -1.98
CA ILE A 198 -9.17 12.66 -1.94
C ILE A 198 -10.14 13.70 -2.51
N SER A 199 -10.56 14.65 -1.68
CA SER A 199 -11.36 15.79 -2.09
C SER A 199 -10.52 16.76 -2.93
N GLU A 200 -10.96 16.98 -4.17
CA GLU A 200 -10.28 17.90 -5.08
C GLU A 200 -10.29 19.34 -4.57
N SER A 201 -11.41 19.80 -4.01
CA SER A 201 -11.58 21.17 -3.49
C SER A 201 -10.75 21.45 -2.24
N LYS A 202 -10.56 20.45 -1.37
CA LYS A 202 -9.75 20.59 -0.15
C LYS A 202 -8.25 20.39 -0.39
N CYS A 203 -7.87 19.53 -1.35
CA CYS A 203 -6.47 19.14 -1.54
C CYS A 203 -5.63 20.27 -2.18
N LYS A 204 -4.78 20.91 -1.37
CA LYS A 204 -3.83 21.96 -1.81
C LYS A 204 -2.61 21.46 -2.60
N ARG A 205 -2.61 20.20 -3.06
CA ARG A 205 -1.53 19.63 -3.89
C ARG A 205 -0.12 19.77 -3.28
N CYS A 206 -0.01 19.74 -1.95
CA CYS A 206 1.27 19.93 -1.24
C CYS A 206 2.25 18.73 -1.36
N LYS A 207 1.80 17.63 -1.96
CA LYS A 207 2.55 16.38 -2.19
C LYS A 207 3.09 15.68 -0.94
N MET A 208 2.71 16.10 0.27
CA MET A 208 3.15 15.46 1.51
C MET A 208 2.77 13.98 1.60
N CYS A 209 1.60 13.60 1.08
CA CYS A 209 1.12 12.20 1.08
C CYS A 209 1.71 11.32 -0.04
N VAL A 210 2.60 11.88 -0.86
CA VAL A 210 3.23 11.20 -2.01
C VAL A 210 4.74 11.40 -2.02
N THR A 211 5.37 11.66 -0.87
CA THR A 211 6.83 11.82 -0.76
C THR A 211 7.39 11.03 0.42
N ALA A 212 8.58 10.46 0.22
CA ALA A 212 9.28 9.66 1.22
C ALA A 212 9.62 10.44 2.49
N LYS A 213 9.71 11.78 2.42
CA LYS A 213 9.99 12.64 3.57
C LYS A 213 8.95 12.50 4.69
N TYR A 214 7.69 12.28 4.34
CA TYR A 214 6.59 12.21 5.32
C TYR A 214 5.91 10.84 5.36
N LEU A 215 5.97 10.10 4.26
CA LEU A 215 5.46 8.74 4.16
C LEU A 215 6.43 7.93 3.31
N GLU A 216 7.39 7.30 3.98
CA GLU A 216 8.37 6.43 3.32
C GLU A 216 7.63 5.38 2.48
N GLY A 217 8.05 5.27 1.22
CA GLY A 217 7.41 4.38 0.27
C GLY A 217 5.97 4.71 -0.11
N GLY A 218 5.40 5.83 0.34
CA GLY A 218 4.06 6.28 -0.05
C GLY A 218 2.88 5.51 0.55
N CYS A 219 3.14 4.47 1.34
CA CYS A 219 2.13 3.68 2.03
C CYS A 219 2.71 3.11 3.32
N MET A 220 1.97 3.20 4.43
CA MET A 220 2.41 2.66 5.72
C MET A 220 2.65 1.14 5.68
N MET A 221 1.92 0.44 4.81
CA MET A 221 2.07 -1.01 4.64
C MET A 221 3.45 -1.39 4.11
N ASP A 222 4.13 -0.50 3.38
CA ASP A 222 5.51 -0.71 2.93
C ASP A 222 6.40 -1.03 4.13
N LYS A 223 6.33 -0.24 5.21
CA LYS A 223 7.10 -0.46 6.44
C LYS A 223 6.83 -1.82 7.08
N TYR A 224 5.57 -2.26 7.11
CA TYR A 224 5.17 -3.48 7.83
C TYR A 224 5.37 -4.75 7.01
N LEU A 225 5.29 -4.66 5.69
CA LEU A 225 5.34 -5.80 4.77
C LEU A 225 6.63 -5.86 3.95
N LYS A 226 7.57 -4.91 4.15
CA LYS A 226 8.90 -4.96 3.52
C LYS A 226 9.58 -6.29 3.83
N THR A 227 10.09 -6.94 2.79
CA THR A 227 10.94 -8.12 2.89
C THR A 227 12.39 -7.69 2.80
N LYS A 228 13.28 -8.40 3.50
CA LYS A 228 14.72 -8.30 3.20
C LYS A 228 14.96 -9.09 1.92
N GLU A 229 15.58 -8.45 0.93
CA GLU A 229 16.16 -9.16 -0.23
C GLU A 229 17.35 -9.99 0.22
#